data_AF-A0A9J6E4M7-F1
#
_entry.id   AF-A0A9J6E4M7-F1
#
_cell.length_a   1.000
_cell.length_b   1.000
_cell.length_c   1.000
_cell.angle_alpha   90.00
_cell.angle_beta   90.00
_cell.angle_gamma   90.00
#
_symmetry.space_group_name_H-M   'P 1'
#
loop_
_entity.id
_entity.type
_entity.pdbx_description
1 polymer ?
#
loop_
_entity_poly.entity_id
_entity_poly.type
_entity_poly.pdbx_seq_one_letter_code
_entity_poly.pdbx_strand_id
1 'polypeptide(L)'
;MEALREKNILATGMVRPNRKDLPDEIKRDNKLQKGQYICRAKGSITAYQWRDTKNVHVLSNFHHPSDTEDVVRKLSNGSSISVQCPKAVSVYNTWMGGVDKFDQRRKAYPVDRRSKKSRYRMLSA
;
A
#
# COMPACT_ATOMS: atom_id res chain seq x y z
N MET A 1 -10.75 -9.55 0.59
CA MET A 1 -11.32 -8.21 0.33
C MET A 1 -12.85 -8.29 0.30
N GLU A 2 -13.43 -9.23 -0.46
CA GLU A 2 -14.89 -9.50 -0.47
C GLU A 2 -15.42 -9.83 0.93
N ALA A 3 -14.87 -10.86 1.58
CA ALA A 3 -15.23 -11.20 2.97
C ALA A 3 -15.00 -10.08 4.00
N LEU A 4 -14.13 -9.11 3.71
CA LEU A 4 -13.96 -7.92 4.57
C LEU A 4 -15.08 -6.91 4.31
N ARG A 5 -15.47 -6.74 3.05
CA ARG A 5 -16.58 -5.87 2.66
C ARG A 5 -17.90 -6.35 3.27
N GLU A 6 -18.15 -7.66 3.27
CA GLU A 6 -19.32 -8.26 3.92
C GLU A 6 -19.39 -7.95 5.42
N LYS A 7 -18.22 -7.79 6.06
CA LYS A 7 -18.09 -7.40 7.47
C LYS A 7 -18.03 -5.88 7.69
N ASN A 8 -18.29 -5.08 6.65
CA ASN A 8 -18.15 -3.62 6.66
C ASN A 8 -16.74 -3.13 7.04
N ILE A 9 -15.70 -3.93 6.75
CA ILE A 9 -14.30 -3.57 6.97
C ILE A 9 -13.73 -3.02 5.66
N LEU A 10 -13.34 -1.75 5.69
CA LEU A 10 -12.64 -1.09 4.60
C LEU A 10 -11.16 -1.50 4.60
N ALA A 11 -10.65 -1.87 3.44
CA ALA A 11 -9.29 -2.36 3.28
C ALA A 11 -8.68 -1.89 1.97
N THR A 12 -7.39 -1.56 2.03
CA THR A 12 -6.55 -1.25 0.89
C THR A 12 -5.16 -1.83 1.16
N GLY A 13 -4.51 -2.37 0.13
CA GLY A 13 -3.18 -2.95 0.28
C GLY A 13 -2.50 -3.23 -1.05
N MET A 14 -1.17 -3.30 -0.99
CA MET A 14 -0.38 -3.77 -2.14
C MET A 14 -0.62 -5.25 -2.41
N VAL A 15 -0.64 -5.62 -3.68
CA VAL A 15 -0.77 -7.00 -4.13
C VAL A 15 0.45 -7.39 -4.96
N ARG A 16 0.85 -8.66 -4.89
CA ARG A 16 1.89 -9.20 -5.78
C ARG A 16 1.27 -9.49 -7.15
N PRO A 17 1.97 -9.20 -8.26
CA PRO A 17 1.44 -9.44 -9.61
C PRO A 17 1.15 -10.92 -9.88
N ASN A 18 1.89 -11.84 -9.25
CA ASN A 18 1.69 -13.29 -9.39
C ASN A 18 0.53 -13.85 -8.54
N ARG A 19 -0.34 -12.99 -8.00
CA ARG A 19 -1.49 -13.42 -7.19
C ARG A 19 -2.53 -14.10 -8.09
N LYS A 20 -3.06 -15.25 -7.62
CA LYS A 20 -4.23 -15.90 -8.21
C LYS A 20 -5.42 -14.92 -8.23
N ASP A 21 -6.25 -14.99 -9.26
CA ASP A 21 -7.47 -14.18 -9.44
C ASP A 21 -7.26 -12.67 -9.67
N LEU A 22 -6.00 -12.21 -9.83
CA LEU A 22 -5.73 -10.88 -10.34
C LEU A 22 -5.96 -10.86 -11.87
N PRO A 23 -6.62 -9.85 -12.46
CA PRO A 23 -6.84 -9.79 -13.91
C PRO A 23 -5.52 -9.77 -14.67
N ASP A 24 -5.40 -10.53 -15.76
CA ASP A 24 -4.14 -10.61 -16.53
C ASP A 24 -3.75 -9.28 -17.18
N GLU A 25 -4.73 -8.42 -17.41
CA GLU A 25 -4.51 -7.03 -17.80
C GLU A 25 -3.76 -6.24 -16.73
N ILE A 26 -4.03 -6.47 -15.45
CA ILE A 26 -3.33 -5.80 -14.34
C ILE A 26 -1.98 -6.49 -14.05
N LYS A 27 -1.84 -7.80 -14.32
CA LYS A 27 -0.59 -8.54 -14.10
C LYS A 27 0.52 -8.18 -15.08
N ARG A 28 0.15 -7.97 -16.36
CA ARG A 28 1.11 -7.70 -17.43
C ARG A 28 1.84 -6.38 -17.19
N ASP A 29 3.07 -6.28 -17.70
CA ASP A 29 3.74 -5.00 -17.77
C ASP A 29 3.22 -4.21 -18.97
N ASN A 30 2.21 -3.37 -18.73
CA ASN A 30 1.53 -2.60 -19.78
C ASN A 30 2.37 -1.44 -20.35
N LYS A 31 3.66 -1.33 -20.00
CA LYS A 31 4.56 -0.25 -20.45
C LYS A 31 3.95 1.14 -20.25
N LEU A 32 3.22 1.31 -19.15
CA LEU A 32 2.57 2.56 -18.78
C LEU A 32 3.61 3.68 -18.69
N GLN A 33 3.22 4.90 -19.11
CA GLN A 33 4.03 6.08 -18.84
C GLN A 33 3.98 6.40 -17.35
N LYS A 34 5.01 7.07 -16.87
CA LYS A 34 5.09 7.49 -15.48
C LYS A 34 3.91 8.37 -15.11
N GLY A 35 3.25 8.09 -13.98
CA GLY A 35 2.03 8.74 -13.51
C GLY A 35 0.75 8.09 -14.04
N GLN A 36 0.80 7.28 -15.10
CA GLN A 36 -0.39 6.60 -15.61
C GLN A 36 -0.76 5.39 -14.76
N TYR A 37 -2.05 5.07 -14.75
CA TYR A 37 -2.56 3.86 -14.15
C TYR A 37 -3.62 3.20 -15.04
N ILE A 38 -3.80 1.91 -14.83
CA ILE A 38 -4.98 1.17 -15.28
C ILE A 38 -5.67 0.58 -14.06
N CYS A 39 -6.99 0.37 -14.17
CA CYS A 39 -7.76 -0.24 -13.10
C CYS A 39 -8.79 -1.22 -13.66
N ARG A 40 -9.13 -2.23 -12.84
CA ARG A 40 -10.21 -3.17 -13.10
C ARG A 40 -11.02 -3.37 -11.84
N ALA A 41 -12.33 -3.17 -11.95
CA ALA A 41 -13.26 -3.39 -10.86
C ALA A 41 -14.01 -4.70 -11.08
N LYS A 42 -14.18 -5.47 -10.00
CA LYS A 42 -15.07 -6.62 -9.92
C LYS A 42 -15.92 -6.47 -8.67
N GLY A 43 -17.22 -6.23 -8.85
CA GLY A 43 -18.12 -5.92 -7.75
C GLY A 43 -17.64 -4.70 -6.97
N SER A 44 -17.41 -4.87 -5.67
CA SER A 44 -16.93 -3.81 -4.77
C SER A 44 -15.40 -3.72 -4.64
N ILE A 45 -14.64 -4.52 -5.39
CA ILE A 45 -13.17 -4.52 -5.33
C ILE A 45 -12.62 -3.89 -6.60
N THR A 46 -11.67 -2.98 -6.44
CA THR A 46 -10.92 -2.38 -7.53
C THR A 46 -9.44 -2.76 -7.41
N ALA A 47 -8.89 -3.27 -8.50
CA ALA A 47 -7.47 -3.51 -8.70
C ALA A 47 -6.87 -2.37 -9.53
N TYR A 48 -5.72 -1.87 -9.11
CA TYR A 48 -4.97 -0.81 -9.77
C TYR A 48 -3.58 -1.30 -10.14
N GLN A 49 -3.09 -0.89 -11.29
CA GLN A 49 -1.66 -0.87 -11.62
C GLN A 49 -1.28 0.56 -11.95
N TRP A 50 -0.38 1.15 -11.17
CA TRP A 50 0.12 2.51 -11.37
C TRP A 50 1.63 2.47 -11.62
N ARG A 51 2.10 3.28 -12.56
CA ARG A 51 3.53 3.39 -12.87
C ARG A 51 4.13 4.62 -12.21
N ASP A 52 4.98 4.39 -11.23
CA ASP A 52 5.94 5.41 -10.79
C ASP A 52 7.33 5.13 -11.39
N THR A 53 8.36 4.91 -10.57
CA THR A 53 9.63 4.36 -11.06
C THR A 53 9.47 2.90 -11.51
N LYS A 54 8.60 2.15 -10.83
CA LYS A 54 8.22 0.75 -11.14
C LYS A 54 6.69 0.62 -11.10
N ASN A 55 6.17 -0.49 -11.63
CA ASN A 55 4.76 -0.81 -11.50
C ASN A 55 4.44 -1.13 -10.04
N VAL A 56 3.41 -0.48 -9.52
CA VAL A 56 2.82 -0.73 -8.21
C VAL A 56 1.42 -1.29 -8.42
N HIS A 57 1.12 -2.39 -7.76
CA HIS A 57 -0.21 -3.02 -7.82
C HIS A 57 -0.91 -2.87 -6.47
N VAL A 58 -2.11 -2.32 -6.48
CA VAL A 58 -2.91 -2.06 -5.26
C VAL A 58 -4.31 -2.62 -5.43
N LEU A 59 -4.85 -3.20 -4.36
CA LEU A 59 -6.26 -3.56 -4.25
C LEU A 59 -6.93 -2.67 -3.22
N SER A 60 -8.16 -2.24 -3.52
CA SER A 60 -9.04 -1.55 -2.60
C SER A 60 -10.44 -2.12 -2.68
N ASN A 61 -11.16 -2.16 -1.56
CA ASN A 61 -12.58 -2.54 -1.52
C ASN A 61 -13.55 -1.35 -1.31
N PHE A 62 -13.05 -0.11 -1.37
CA PHE A 62 -13.86 1.08 -1.08
C PHE A 62 -13.56 2.32 -1.94
N HIS A 63 -12.48 2.26 -2.73
CA HIS A 63 -12.11 3.35 -3.63
C HIS A 63 -12.77 3.16 -5.00
N HIS A 64 -13.29 4.24 -5.57
CA HIS A 64 -13.83 4.20 -6.92
C HIS A 64 -12.68 4.16 -7.94
N PRO A 65 -12.83 3.48 -9.09
CA PRO A 65 -11.77 3.38 -10.10
C PRO A 65 -11.24 4.72 -10.61
N SER A 66 -12.11 5.73 -10.69
CA SER A 66 -11.76 7.09 -11.15
C SER A 66 -11.22 8.01 -10.06
N ASP A 67 -11.17 7.56 -8.80
CA ASP A 67 -10.66 8.38 -7.70
C ASP A 67 -9.15 8.56 -7.85
N THR A 68 -8.75 9.80 -8.11
CA THR A 68 -7.34 10.20 -8.20
C THR A 68 -7.04 11.32 -7.22
N GLU A 69 -5.77 11.40 -6.83
CA GLU A 69 -5.26 12.41 -5.93
C GLU A 69 -3.86 12.83 -6.38
N ASP A 70 -3.58 14.12 -6.28
CA ASP A 70 -2.29 14.70 -6.58
C ASP A 70 -1.36 14.53 -5.37
N VAL A 71 -0.25 13.83 -5.58
CA VAL A 71 0.73 13.58 -4.52
C VAL A 71 2.02 14.32 -4.85
N VAL A 72 2.53 15.04 -3.85
CA VAL A 72 3.81 15.74 -3.95
C VAL A 72 4.95 14.73 -3.84
N ARG A 73 5.77 14.68 -4.88
CA ARG A 73 6.98 13.86 -4.93
C ARG A 73 8.23 14.74 -4.92
N LYS A 74 9.15 14.43 -4.02
CA LYS A 74 10.52 14.98 -4.06
C LYS A 74 11.37 14.23 -5.10
N LEU A 75 12.05 14.99 -5.94
CA LEU A 75 13.05 14.53 -6.90
C LEU A 75 14.44 14.50 -6.25
N SER A 76 15.38 13.81 -6.89
CA SER A 76 16.76 13.67 -6.41
C SER A 76 17.52 15.00 -6.33
N ASN A 77 17.14 15.98 -7.15
CA ASN A 77 17.68 17.34 -7.15
C ASN A 77 17.07 18.24 -6.05
N GLY A 78 16.21 17.70 -5.19
CA GLY A 78 15.54 18.43 -4.11
C GLY A 78 14.29 19.19 -4.53
N SER A 79 13.97 19.28 -5.83
CA SER A 79 12.71 19.89 -6.27
C SER A 79 11.52 18.97 -6.03
N SER A 80 10.31 19.54 -5.98
CA SER A 80 9.08 18.78 -5.79
C SER A 80 8.20 18.88 -7.03
N ILE A 81 7.61 17.77 -7.45
CA ILE A 81 6.66 17.70 -8.56
C ILE A 81 5.33 17.14 -8.04
N SER A 82 4.21 17.62 -8.59
CA SER A 82 2.90 17.00 -8.39
C SER A 82 2.76 15.83 -9.35
N VAL A 83 2.37 14.67 -8.85
CA VAL A 83 2.08 13.48 -9.66
C VAL A 83 0.69 12.98 -9.30
N GLN A 84 -0.16 12.88 -10.32
CA GLN A 84 -1.47 12.26 -10.16
C GLN A 84 -1.30 10.75 -9.93
N CYS A 85 -1.98 10.24 -8.91
CA CYS A 85 -2.01 8.81 -8.62
C CYS A 85 -3.43 8.36 -8.23
N PRO A 86 -3.75 7.07 -8.30
CA PRO A 86 -5.00 6.56 -7.76
C PRO A 86 -5.08 6.84 -6.25
N LYS A 87 -6.25 7.28 -5.78
CA LYS A 87 -6.49 7.57 -4.34
C LYS A 87 -6.16 6.39 -3.44
N ALA A 88 -6.40 5.16 -3.92
CA ALA A 88 -6.00 3.94 -3.22
C ALA A 88 -4.50 3.86 -2.90
N VAL A 89 -3.64 4.36 -3.81
CA VAL A 89 -2.18 4.40 -3.61
C VAL A 89 -1.83 5.47 -2.56
N SER A 90 -2.39 6.67 -2.69
CA SER A 90 -2.18 7.78 -1.75
C SER A 90 -2.57 7.39 -0.31
N VAL A 91 -3.79 6.86 -0.14
CA VAL A 91 -4.30 6.41 1.15
C VAL A 91 -3.44 5.29 1.73
N TYR A 92 -3.04 4.31 0.90
CA TYR A 92 -2.14 3.24 1.37
C TYR A 92 -0.82 3.81 1.90
N ASN A 93 -0.15 4.68 1.13
CA ASN A 93 1.13 5.27 1.53
C ASN A 93 1.03 6.13 2.80
N THR A 94 -0.12 6.78 3.02
CA THR A 94 -0.37 7.60 4.20
C THR A 94 -0.43 6.75 5.48
N TRP A 95 -1.10 5.60 5.42
CA TRP A 95 -1.42 4.81 6.61
C TRP A 95 -0.51 3.58 6.83
N MET A 96 0.15 3.05 5.80
CA MET A 96 0.92 1.80 5.87
C MET A 96 2.03 1.81 6.94
N GLY A 97 2.61 2.98 7.22
CA GLY A 97 3.75 3.11 8.15
C GLY A 97 3.37 3.10 9.64
N GLY A 98 2.09 2.90 10.00
CA GLY A 98 1.67 2.93 11.40
C GLY A 98 2.41 1.92 12.29
N VAL A 99 2.53 0.67 11.82
CA VAL A 99 3.21 -0.41 12.56
C VAL A 99 4.71 -0.15 12.65
N ASP A 100 5.36 0.25 11.54
CA ASP A 100 6.79 0.54 11.52
C ASP A 100 7.16 1.73 12.42
N LYS A 101 6.32 2.77 12.43
CA LYS A 101 6.49 3.93 13.33
C LYS A 101 6.36 3.52 14.80
N PHE A 102 5.41 2.63 15.11
CA PHE A 102 5.27 2.08 16.47
C PHE A 102 6.51 1.28 16.88
N ASP A 103 6.99 0.37 16.01
CA ASP A 103 8.19 -0.42 16.28
C ASP A 103 9.45 0.44 16.39
N GLN A 104 9.57 1.50 15.58
CA GLN A 104 10.66 2.47 15.68
C GLN A 104 10.67 3.16 17.06
N ARG A 105 9.51 3.62 17.55
CA ARG A 105 9.40 4.24 18.88
C ARG A 105 9.72 3.24 19.99
N ARG A 106 9.23 2.02 19.89
CA ARG A 106 9.54 0.93 20.84
C ARG A 106 11.04 0.63 20.90
N LYS A 107 11.72 0.62 19.75
CA LYS A 107 13.18 0.45 19.68
C LYS A 107 13.97 1.62 20.26
N ALA A 108 13.46 2.85 20.14
CA ALA A 108 14.11 4.04 20.68
C ALA A 108 14.08 4.08 22.21
N TYR A 109 13.07 3.48 22.84
CA TYR A 109 12.89 3.44 24.30
C TYR A 109 12.73 2.00 24.81
N PRO A 110 13.80 1.18 24.78
CA PRO A 110 13.71 -0.22 25.17
C PRO A 110 13.54 -0.35 26.69
N VAL A 111 12.42 -0.92 27.12
CA VAL A 111 12.21 -1.39 28.51
C VAL A 111 12.80 -2.80 28.70
N ASP A 112 13.14 -3.48 27.60
CA ASP A 112 13.59 -4.87 27.58
C ASP A 112 15.01 -5.08 28.13
N ARG A 113 15.20 -6.18 28.87
CA ARG A 113 16.49 -6.62 29.43
C ARG A 113 16.99 -7.83 28.65
N ARG A 114 18.25 -7.78 28.21
CA ARG A 114 18.88 -8.87 27.45
C ARG A 114 18.80 -10.19 28.22
N SER A 115 18.11 -11.17 27.66
CA SER A 115 17.96 -12.51 28.24
C SER A 115 18.12 -13.61 27.20
N LYS A 116 18.67 -14.76 27.64
CA LYS A 116 18.75 -15.99 26.84
C LYS A 116 17.42 -16.76 26.81
N LYS A 117 16.49 -16.46 27.73
CA LYS A 117 15.20 -17.14 27.85
C LYS A 117 14.11 -16.33 27.14
N SER A 118 13.50 -16.90 26.09
CA SER A 118 12.51 -16.23 25.24
C SER A 118 11.34 -15.60 26.01
N ARG A 119 10.80 -16.28 27.04
CA ARG A 119 9.70 -15.76 27.87
C ARG A 119 9.97 -14.38 28.49
N TYR A 120 11.22 -14.09 28.85
CA TYR A 120 11.56 -12.79 29.44
C TYR A 120 11.62 -11.67 28.41
N ARG A 121 11.69 -11.99 27.10
CA ARG A 121 11.58 -11.03 25.99
C ARG A 121 10.13 -10.71 25.62
N MET A 122 9.18 -11.57 26.02
CA MET A 122 7.75 -11.34 25.80
C MET A 122 7.13 -10.48 26.90
N LEU A 123 7.65 -10.57 28.13
CA LEU A 123 7.17 -9.80 29.29
C LEU A 123 7.61 -8.33 29.26
N SER A 124 8.49 -7.98 28.34
CA SER A 124 9.13 -6.68 28.18
C SER A 124 8.79 -6.00 26.86
N ALA A 125 7.81 -6.56 26.12
CA ALA A 125 7.35 -6.11 24.81
C ALA A 125 6.37 -4.93 24.89
#